data_AF-A0A2N8KPA0-F1
#
_entry.id   AF-A0A2N8KPA0-F1
#
_cell.length_a   1.000
_cell.length_b   1.000
_cell.length_c   1.000
_cell.angle_alpha   90.00
_cell.angle_beta   90.00
_cell.angle_gamma   90.00
#
_symmetry.space_group_name_H-M   'P 1'
#
loop_
_entity.id
_entity.type
_entity.pdbx_description
1 polymer ?
#
loop_
_entity_poly.entity_id
_entity_poly.type
_entity_poly.pdbx_seq_one_letter_code
_entity_poly.pdbx_strand_id
1 'polypeptide(L)'
;MKLSLAVLPAVALGLSALAFQAPAQPASGAAAVRSDDQIDDQYKLDKKRCDAMKGNQKDICQQEAEASRDKAKAEAKAGKQKAEANRDAAKTRNDADYKVGKQKCDAMSGNAKDACIADLKARYGK
;
A
#
# COMPACT_ATOMS: atom_id res chain seq x y z
N MET A 1 54.58 40.68 -18.06
CA MET A 1 54.86 40.40 -16.63
C MET A 1 53.88 39.31 -16.22
N LYS A 2 54.33 38.04 -16.09
CA LYS A 2 54.72 37.39 -14.82
C LYS A 2 53.57 37.48 -13.80
N LEU A 3 53.02 36.41 -13.22
CA LEU A 3 53.67 35.23 -12.68
C LEU A 3 52.61 34.15 -12.36
N SER A 4 52.93 32.89 -12.62
CA SER A 4 52.38 31.76 -11.86
C SER A 4 52.72 31.91 -10.38
N LEU A 5 51.83 31.54 -9.44
CA LEU A 5 52.08 30.55 -8.37
C LEU A 5 50.88 30.46 -7.40
N ALA A 6 50.46 29.23 -7.13
CA ALA A 6 49.48 28.86 -6.13
C ALA A 6 50.01 29.07 -4.70
N VAL A 7 49.13 29.48 -3.77
CA VAL A 7 49.20 29.10 -2.34
C VAL A 7 47.78 28.96 -1.78
N LEU A 8 47.39 27.72 -1.51
CA LEU A 8 46.34 27.31 -0.56
C LEU A 8 46.86 27.54 0.88
N PRO A 9 46.01 27.83 1.88
CA PRO A 9 45.21 26.76 2.47
C PRO A 9 43.80 27.14 2.98
N ALA A 10 42.95 26.11 2.97
CA ALA A 10 41.85 25.83 3.92
C ALA A 10 40.69 26.83 4.02
N VAL A 11 39.51 26.40 3.55
CA VAL A 11 38.31 26.08 4.36
C VAL A 11 37.07 26.05 3.44
N ALA A 12 36.18 25.09 3.73
CA ALA A 12 34.80 24.94 3.28
C ALA A 12 34.56 24.03 2.07
N LEU A 13 34.27 22.77 2.42
CA LEU A 13 33.43 21.81 1.71
C LEU A 13 32.33 22.48 0.87
N GLY A 14 32.36 22.26 -0.46
CA GLY A 14 31.32 22.78 -1.34
C GLY A 14 31.49 22.44 -2.82
N LEU A 15 31.94 21.23 -3.15
CA LEU A 15 31.81 20.64 -4.49
C LEU A 15 31.06 19.33 -4.28
N SER A 16 29.89 19.10 -4.87
CA SER A 16 29.84 18.44 -6.18
C SER A 16 28.41 18.43 -6.75
N ALA A 17 28.35 18.64 -8.06
CA ALA A 17 27.48 17.96 -9.02
C ALA A 17 25.95 18.18 -8.95
N LEU A 18 25.47 18.93 -9.95
CA LEU A 18 24.22 18.63 -10.66
C LEU A 18 24.19 17.13 -11.03
N ALA A 19 23.41 16.34 -10.30
CA ALA A 19 23.10 14.96 -10.64
C ALA A 19 21.58 14.78 -10.68
N PHE A 20 21.07 14.70 -11.90
CA PHE A 20 20.00 13.81 -12.36
C PHE A 20 18.81 13.62 -11.41
N GLN A 21 17.74 14.35 -11.67
CA GLN A 21 16.43 14.08 -11.07
C GLN A 21 15.89 12.78 -11.69
N ALA A 22 16.18 11.65 -11.05
CA ALA A 22 15.48 10.41 -11.33
C ALA A 22 13.99 10.60 -10.97
N PRO A 23 13.02 10.15 -11.79
CA PRO A 23 11.65 10.09 -11.32
C PRO A 23 11.64 9.14 -10.13
N ALA A 24 11.19 9.63 -8.98
CA ALA A 24 10.86 8.79 -7.85
C ALA A 24 9.87 7.72 -8.33
N GLN A 25 10.37 6.51 -8.58
CA GLN A 25 9.51 5.34 -8.70
C GLN A 25 8.81 5.23 -7.35
N PRO A 26 7.48 5.24 -7.28
CA PRO A 26 6.82 4.97 -6.02
C PRO A 26 7.30 3.60 -5.56
N ALA A 27 8.00 3.57 -4.42
CA ALA A 27 8.24 2.35 -3.68
C ALA A 27 6.85 1.74 -3.43
N SER A 28 6.53 0.69 -4.19
CA SER A 28 5.24 0.02 -4.18
C SER A 28 5.10 -0.79 -2.90
N GLY A 29 4.94 -0.10 -1.77
CA GLY A 29 4.67 -0.68 -0.45
C GLY A 29 3.19 -0.92 -0.18
N ALA A 30 2.31 -0.42 -1.04
CA ALA A 30 0.92 -0.84 -1.14
C ALA A 30 0.45 -0.51 -2.55
N ALA A 31 0.55 -1.46 -3.48
CA ALA A 31 -0.24 -1.37 -4.69
C ALA A 31 -1.70 -1.26 -4.25
N ALA A 32 -2.37 -0.15 -4.61
CA ALA A 32 -3.80 -0.05 -4.42
C ALA A 32 -4.43 -1.32 -5.02
N VAL A 33 -5.23 -2.05 -4.22
CA VAL A 33 -5.85 -3.30 -4.67
C VAL A 33 -6.71 -2.97 -5.89
N ARG A 34 -6.24 -3.37 -7.07
CA ARG A 34 -6.99 -3.21 -8.32
C ARG A 34 -8.14 -4.19 -8.33
N SER A 35 -9.26 -3.76 -8.89
CA SER A 35 -10.39 -4.66 -9.14
C SER A 35 -10.04 -5.63 -10.27
N ASP A 36 -10.66 -6.81 -10.28
CA ASP A 36 -10.45 -7.80 -11.33
C ASP A 36 -10.77 -7.21 -12.72
N ASP A 37 -11.81 -6.36 -12.81
CA ASP A 37 -12.17 -5.64 -14.04
C ASP A 37 -11.06 -4.69 -14.52
N GLN A 38 -10.43 -3.94 -13.61
CA GLN A 38 -9.33 -3.03 -13.97
C GLN A 38 -8.12 -3.80 -14.48
N ILE A 39 -7.85 -4.98 -13.92
CA ILE A 39 -6.77 -5.86 -14.35
C ILE A 39 -7.08 -6.42 -15.74
N ASP A 40 -8.31 -6.88 -15.95
CA ASP A 40 -8.73 -7.45 -17.23
C ASP A 40 -8.80 -6.39 -18.34
N ASP A 41 -9.19 -5.16 -18.04
CA ASP A 41 -9.19 -4.06 -19.00
C ASP A 41 -7.77 -3.65 -19.39
N GLN A 42 -6.83 -3.58 -18.44
CA GLN A 42 -5.41 -3.35 -18.75
C GLN A 42 -4.87 -4.47 -19.64
N TYR A 43 -5.15 -5.73 -19.30
CA TYR A 43 -4.75 -6.88 -20.12
C TYR A 43 -5.29 -6.81 -21.55
N LYS A 44 -6.56 -6.40 -21.75
CA LYS A 44 -7.13 -6.20 -23.09
C LYS A 44 -6.39 -5.12 -23.86
N LEU A 45 -6.01 -4.02 -23.21
CA LEU A 45 -5.24 -2.95 -23.84
C LEU A 45 -3.84 -3.44 -24.23
N ASP A 46 -3.18 -4.19 -23.35
CA ASP A 46 -1.85 -4.77 -23.61
C ASP A 46 -1.90 -5.77 -24.76
N LYS A 47 -2.91 -6.65 -24.81
CA LYS A 47 -3.11 -7.56 -25.95
C LYS A 47 -3.32 -6.82 -27.26
N LYS A 48 -4.16 -5.78 -27.28
CA LYS A 48 -4.35 -4.94 -28.48
C LYS A 48 -3.05 -4.32 -28.97
N ARG A 49 -2.17 -3.92 -28.05
CA ARG A 49 -0.84 -3.40 -28.40
C ARG A 49 0.05 -4.50 -28.99
N CYS A 50 0.03 -5.70 -28.41
CA CYS A 50 0.78 -6.84 -28.93
C CYS A 50 0.29 -7.28 -30.31
N ASP A 51 -0.99 -7.08 -30.64
CA ASP A 51 -1.55 -7.49 -31.94
C ASP A 51 -0.97 -6.75 -33.13
N ALA A 52 -0.41 -5.55 -32.93
CA ALA A 52 0.32 -4.82 -33.97
C ALA A 52 1.74 -5.39 -34.25
N MET A 53 2.21 -6.35 -33.44
CA MET A 53 3.53 -6.98 -33.57
C MET A 53 3.46 -8.27 -34.38
N LYS A 54 4.62 -8.83 -34.75
CA LYS A 54 4.71 -10.07 -35.54
C LYS A 54 5.82 -11.00 -35.04
N GLY A 55 5.66 -12.28 -35.33
CA GLY A 55 6.60 -13.34 -34.98
C GLY A 55 6.86 -13.40 -33.48
N ASN A 56 8.07 -13.79 -33.10
CA ASN A 56 8.47 -14.00 -31.71
C ASN A 56 8.23 -12.77 -30.81
N GLN A 57 8.28 -11.54 -31.34
CA GLN A 57 7.98 -10.33 -30.56
C GLN A 57 6.51 -10.28 -30.13
N LYS A 58 5.59 -10.72 -30.99
CA LYS A 58 4.16 -10.80 -30.63
C LYS A 58 3.96 -11.84 -29.54
N ASP A 59 4.58 -13.00 -29.69
CA ASP A 59 4.41 -14.12 -28.75
C ASP A 59 4.95 -13.74 -27.36
N ILE A 60 6.15 -13.16 -27.30
CA ILE A 60 6.72 -12.65 -26.04
C ILE A 60 5.81 -11.58 -25.42
N CYS A 61 5.35 -10.60 -26.20
CA CYS A 61 4.47 -9.54 -25.70
C CYS A 61 3.17 -10.11 -25.11
N GLN A 62 2.57 -11.09 -25.77
CA GLN A 62 1.35 -11.75 -25.28
C GLN A 62 1.60 -12.53 -23.99
N GLN A 63 2.72 -13.25 -23.90
CA GLN A 63 3.11 -13.97 -22.68
C GLN A 63 3.40 -13.00 -21.52
N GLU A 64 4.04 -11.86 -21.78
CA GLU A 64 4.26 -10.82 -20.78
C GLU A 64 2.93 -10.21 -20.29
N ALA A 65 1.99 -9.93 -21.19
CA ALA A 65 0.67 -9.43 -20.84
C ALA A 65 -0.12 -10.42 -19.97
N GLU A 66 -0.08 -11.72 -20.32
CA GLU A 66 -0.71 -12.79 -19.54
C GLU A 66 -0.06 -12.94 -18.16
N ALA A 67 1.26 -12.98 -18.09
CA ALA A 67 1.99 -13.06 -16.82
C ALA A 67 1.72 -11.85 -15.93
N SER A 68 1.63 -10.64 -16.51
CA SER A 68 1.34 -9.41 -15.78
C SER A 68 -0.08 -9.43 -15.20
N ARG A 69 -1.07 -9.87 -15.99
CA ARG A 69 -2.46 -10.07 -15.55
C ARG A 69 -2.53 -11.08 -14.39
N ASP A 70 -1.89 -12.22 -14.52
CA ASP A 70 -1.97 -13.29 -13.50
C ASP A 70 -1.31 -12.87 -12.18
N LYS A 71 -0.16 -12.18 -12.26
CA LYS A 71 0.48 -11.58 -11.09
C LYS A 71 -0.45 -10.56 -10.41
N ALA A 72 -1.05 -9.66 -11.18
CA ALA A 72 -1.95 -8.66 -10.63
C ALA A 72 -3.20 -9.30 -9.97
N LYS A 73 -3.76 -10.38 -10.55
CA LYS A 73 -4.86 -11.13 -9.94
C LYS A 73 -4.44 -11.82 -8.64
N ALA A 74 -3.26 -12.42 -8.61
CA ALA A 74 -2.72 -13.03 -7.40
C ALA A 74 -2.51 -12.00 -6.29
N GLU A 75 -1.95 -10.83 -6.60
CA GLU A 75 -1.78 -9.72 -5.67
C GLU A 75 -3.12 -9.18 -5.17
N ALA A 76 -4.10 -8.99 -6.07
CA ALA A 76 -5.43 -8.53 -5.70
C ALA A 76 -6.13 -9.53 -4.74
N LYS A 77 -6.01 -10.84 -5.02
CA LYS A 77 -6.54 -11.89 -4.14
C LYS A 77 -5.87 -11.88 -2.77
N ALA A 78 -4.54 -11.79 -2.73
CA ALA A 78 -3.79 -11.70 -1.47
C ALA A 78 -4.18 -10.45 -0.67
N GLY A 79 -4.36 -9.31 -1.35
CA GLY A 79 -4.85 -8.07 -0.76
C GLY A 79 -6.25 -8.21 -0.14
N LYS A 80 -7.19 -8.84 -0.86
CA LYS A 80 -8.55 -9.13 -0.36
C LYS A 80 -8.51 -10.01 0.89
N GLN A 81 -7.77 -11.11 0.87
CA GLN A 81 -7.64 -12.02 2.00
C GLN A 81 -7.01 -11.35 3.23
N LYS A 82 -5.97 -10.53 3.03
CA LYS A 82 -5.34 -9.76 4.11
C LYS A 82 -6.32 -8.75 4.71
N ALA A 83 -7.11 -8.07 3.89
CA ALA A 83 -8.11 -7.12 4.36
C ALA A 83 -9.21 -7.80 5.19
N GLU A 84 -9.69 -8.96 4.75
CA GLU A 84 -10.64 -9.79 5.49
C GLU A 84 -10.07 -10.25 6.83
N ALA A 85 -8.88 -10.85 6.84
CA ALA A 85 -8.21 -11.28 8.07
C ALA A 85 -8.01 -10.12 9.07
N ASN A 86 -7.66 -8.93 8.58
CA ASN A 86 -7.54 -7.75 9.43
C ASN A 86 -8.89 -7.28 10.01
N ARG A 87 -9.98 -7.37 9.23
CA ARG A 87 -11.34 -7.06 9.72
C ARG A 87 -11.77 -8.04 10.80
N ASP A 88 -11.54 -9.33 10.61
CA ASP A 88 -11.87 -10.37 11.59
C ASP A 88 -11.05 -10.21 12.88
N ALA A 89 -9.76 -9.91 12.75
CA ALA A 89 -8.90 -9.62 13.88
C ALA A 89 -9.39 -8.38 14.66
N ALA A 90 -9.76 -7.31 13.95
CA ALA A 90 -10.31 -6.10 14.57
C ALA A 90 -11.64 -6.38 15.28
N LYS A 91 -12.54 -7.13 14.64
CA LYS A 91 -13.81 -7.56 15.26
C LYS A 91 -13.56 -8.37 16.53
N THR A 92 -12.64 -9.32 16.49
CA THR A 92 -12.30 -10.16 17.65
C THR A 92 -11.76 -9.32 18.81
N ARG A 93 -10.86 -8.38 18.54
CA ARG A 93 -10.33 -7.45 19.55
C ARG A 93 -11.45 -6.59 20.15
N ASN A 94 -12.28 -6.00 19.30
CA ASN A 94 -13.42 -5.19 19.72
C ASN A 94 -14.42 -5.98 20.58
N ASP A 95 -14.71 -7.23 20.21
CA ASP A 95 -15.60 -8.12 20.98
C ASP A 95 -14.99 -8.47 22.35
N ALA A 96 -13.68 -8.74 22.41
CA ALA A 96 -12.97 -9.02 23.65
C ALA A 96 -12.91 -7.79 24.57
N ASP A 97 -12.56 -6.63 24.04
CA ASP A 97 -12.48 -5.38 24.79
C ASP A 97 -13.86 -4.94 25.29
N TYR A 98 -14.90 -5.11 24.45
CA TYR A 98 -16.29 -4.90 24.87
C TYR A 98 -16.66 -5.81 26.04
N LYS A 99 -16.32 -7.11 25.99
CA LYS A 99 -16.62 -8.06 27.06
C LYS A 99 -15.95 -7.64 28.37
N VAL A 100 -14.67 -7.26 28.33
CA VAL A 100 -13.94 -6.77 29.51
C VAL A 100 -14.55 -5.46 30.02
N GLY A 101 -14.83 -4.51 29.14
CA GLY A 101 -15.46 -3.23 29.49
C GLY A 101 -16.84 -3.42 30.12
N LYS A 102 -17.65 -4.34 29.58
CA LYS A 102 -18.94 -4.70 30.16
C LYS A 102 -18.79 -5.24 31.58
N GLN A 103 -17.83 -6.13 31.85
CA GLN A 103 -17.56 -6.61 33.20
C GLN A 103 -17.19 -5.46 34.16
N LYS A 104 -16.40 -4.49 33.70
CA LYS A 104 -16.07 -3.29 34.48
C LYS A 104 -17.30 -2.43 34.78
N CYS A 105 -18.17 -2.19 33.79
CA CYS A 105 -19.43 -1.47 34.02
C CYS A 105 -20.39 -2.24 34.91
N ASP A 106 -20.39 -3.58 34.82
CA ASP A 106 -21.26 -4.44 35.62
C ASP A 106 -20.92 -4.37 37.12
N ALA A 107 -19.69 -3.98 37.48
CA ALA A 107 -19.28 -3.69 38.86
C ALA A 107 -19.79 -2.32 39.38
N MET A 108 -20.41 -1.49 38.53
CA MET A 108 -21.03 -0.22 38.91
C MET A 108 -22.53 -0.40 39.21
N SER A 109 -23.22 0.67 39.62
CA SER A 109 -24.64 0.63 39.98
C SER A 109 -25.38 1.88 39.54
N GLY A 110 -26.70 1.75 39.33
CA GLY A 110 -27.59 2.84 38.93
C GLY A 110 -27.17 3.53 37.64
N ASN A 111 -27.42 4.84 37.55
CA ASN A 111 -27.17 5.65 36.35
C ASN A 111 -25.72 5.56 35.84
N ALA A 112 -24.74 5.35 36.73
CA ALA A 112 -23.34 5.21 36.33
C ALA A 112 -23.11 3.94 35.50
N LYS A 113 -23.76 2.83 35.86
CA LYS A 113 -23.72 1.58 35.09
C LYS A 113 -24.36 1.76 33.72
N ASP A 114 -25.55 2.37 33.69
CA ASP A 114 -26.29 2.55 32.44
C ASP A 114 -25.53 3.45 31.45
N ALA A 115 -24.96 4.56 31.94
CA ALA A 115 -24.11 5.44 31.14
C ALA A 115 -22.85 4.72 30.63
N CYS A 116 -22.20 3.90 31.48
CA CYS A 116 -21.02 3.12 31.11
C CYS A 116 -21.34 2.11 29.98
N ILE A 117 -22.45 1.39 30.08
CA ILE A 117 -22.89 0.43 29.05
C ILE A 117 -23.28 1.15 27.75
N ALA A 118 -23.96 2.29 27.84
CA ALA A 118 -24.33 3.09 26.67
C ALA A 118 -23.08 3.60 25.91
N ASP A 119 -22.09 4.10 26.63
CA ASP A 119 -20.81 4.53 26.07
C ASP A 119 -20.05 3.36 25.40
N LEU A 120 -20.01 2.19 26.04
CA LEU A 120 -19.41 0.98 25.45
C LEU A 120 -20.12 0.56 24.16
N LYS A 121 -21.45 0.58 24.13
CA LYS A 121 -22.21 0.27 22.90
C LYS A 121 -21.91 1.25 21.78
N ALA A 122 -21.86 2.55 22.09
CA ALA A 122 -21.52 3.59 21.13
C ALA A 122 -20.09 3.41 20.58
N ARG A 123 -19.11 3.08 21.42
CA ARG A 123 -17.70 2.89 21.00
C ARG A 123 -17.48 1.67 20.12
N TYR A 124 -18.17 0.57 20.41
CA TYR A 124 -17.96 -0.72 19.72
C TYR A 124 -19.04 -1.06 18.70
N GLY A 125 -20.02 -0.16 18.47
CA GLY A 125 -21.12 -0.37 17.53
C GLY A 125 -21.99 -1.58 17.89
N LYS A 126 -22.32 -1.74 19.18
CA LYS A 126 -23.06 -2.88 19.74
C LYS A 126 -24.46 -2.50 20.22
#